data_AF-A0A6G0X7Y3-F1
#
_entry.id   AF-A0A6G0X7Y3-F1
#
_cell.length_a   1.000
_cell.length_b   1.000
_cell.length_c   1.000
_cell.angle_alpha   90.00
_cell.angle_beta   90.00
_cell.angle_gamma   90.00
#
_symmetry.space_group_name_H-M   'P 1'
#
loop_
_entity.id
_entity.type
_entity.pdbx_description
1 polymer ?
#
loop_
_entity_poly.entity_id
_entity_poly.type
_entity_poly.pdbx_seq_one_letter_code
_entity_poly.pdbx_strand_id
1 'polypeptide(L)'
;MATTKTAQELASKPALERLADLRTIEDELARRTMTAQVYDILLREWKQDRRYRGGAEHLVDEIHLWYRQGFESLAKQARSRRKVDLPSFRRLNGNLHHHHSYEDRAWFPVLKRLHPECRPELKILEKDHRKLVELEAKVEDGDFEAMVEFCDHLVDHLNREEMLSVPWLLEGTGGL
;
A
#
# COMPACT_ATOMS: atom_id res chain seq x y z
N MET A 1 -25.04 -5.07 -19.22
CA MET A 1 -23.56 -5.16 -19.24
C MET A 1 -23.05 -4.16 -18.22
N ALA A 2 -22.39 -4.60 -17.15
CA ALA A 2 -21.75 -3.66 -16.25
C ALA A 2 -20.59 -3.00 -17.02
N THR A 3 -20.65 -1.68 -17.20
CA THR A 3 -19.55 -0.92 -17.77
C THR A 3 -18.34 -1.03 -16.85
N THR A 4 -17.26 -1.64 -17.35
CA THR A 4 -15.99 -1.69 -16.63
C THR A 4 -15.48 -0.26 -16.48
N LYS A 5 -15.44 0.25 -15.24
CA LYS A 5 -14.91 1.58 -14.93
C LYS A 5 -13.43 1.65 -15.34
N THR A 6 -13.04 2.75 -15.97
CA THR A 6 -11.65 3.04 -16.32
C THR A 6 -10.88 3.56 -15.11
N ALA A 7 -9.54 3.49 -15.16
CA ALA A 7 -8.69 4.04 -14.11
C ALA A 7 -8.90 5.56 -13.91
N GLN A 8 -9.13 6.32 -14.98
CA GLN A 8 -9.40 7.75 -14.90
C GLN A 8 -10.72 8.07 -14.19
N GLU A 9 -11.77 7.28 -14.46
CA GLU A 9 -13.08 7.42 -13.79
C GLU A 9 -13.01 7.04 -12.31
N LEU A 10 -12.13 6.13 -11.93
CA LEU A 10 -11.89 5.81 -10.52
C LEU A 10 -11.03 6.87 -9.84
N ALA A 11 -10.00 7.38 -10.51
CA ALA A 11 -9.14 8.43 -9.99
C ALA A 11 -9.92 9.72 -9.67
N SER A 12 -10.94 10.06 -10.46
CA SER A 12 -11.76 11.27 -10.22
C SER A 12 -12.73 11.18 -9.03
N LYS A 13 -12.92 9.99 -8.44
CA LYS A 13 -13.83 9.79 -7.29
C LYS A 13 -13.22 10.21 -5.96
N PRO A 14 -14.03 10.53 -4.94
CA PRO A 14 -13.57 10.62 -3.56
C PRO A 14 -12.85 9.34 -3.10
N ALA A 15 -11.87 9.47 -2.21
CA ALA A 15 -10.98 8.37 -1.81
C ALA A 15 -11.74 7.12 -1.35
N LEU A 16 -12.74 7.28 -0.49
CA LEU A 16 -13.51 6.14 0.05
C LEU A 16 -14.39 5.47 -1.02
N GLU A 17 -15.01 6.25 -1.90
CA GLU A 17 -15.81 5.71 -3.00
C GLU A 17 -14.94 4.96 -4.01
N ARG A 18 -13.76 5.50 -4.31
CA ARG A 18 -12.77 4.89 -5.20
C ARG A 18 -12.30 3.54 -4.65
N LEU A 19 -11.89 3.49 -3.37
CA LEU A 19 -11.43 2.26 -2.73
C LEU A 19 -12.58 1.24 -2.63
N ALA A 20 -13.80 1.68 -2.35
CA ALA A 20 -14.99 0.82 -2.38
C ALA A 20 -15.23 0.21 -3.76
N ASP A 21 -15.11 1.00 -4.82
CA ASP A 21 -15.25 0.51 -6.19
C ASP A 21 -14.16 -0.48 -6.59
N LEU A 22 -12.89 -0.19 -6.25
CA LEU A 22 -11.77 -1.11 -6.52
C LEU A 22 -12.01 -2.49 -5.88
N ARG A 23 -12.61 -2.54 -4.69
CA ARG A 23 -12.95 -3.81 -4.03
C ARG A 23 -13.99 -4.65 -4.74
N THR A 24 -14.83 -4.04 -5.57
CA THR A 24 -15.85 -4.79 -6.32
C THR A 24 -15.24 -5.63 -7.45
N ILE A 25 -13.96 -5.39 -7.79
CA ILE A 25 -13.22 -6.21 -8.74
C ILE A 25 -12.83 -7.52 -8.03
N GLU A 26 -13.51 -8.61 -8.38
CA GLU A 26 -13.33 -9.92 -7.74
C GLU A 26 -11.95 -10.52 -8.05
N ASP A 27 -11.54 -10.49 -9.33
CA ASP A 27 -10.24 -10.99 -9.76
C ASP A 27 -9.11 -10.15 -9.14
N GLU A 28 -8.27 -10.83 -8.37
CA GLU A 28 -7.23 -10.17 -7.56
C GLU A 28 -6.17 -9.50 -8.43
N LEU A 29 -5.74 -10.16 -9.51
CA LEU A 29 -4.72 -9.61 -10.40
C LEU A 29 -5.26 -8.37 -11.15
N ALA A 30 -6.49 -8.44 -11.65
CA ALA A 30 -7.16 -7.30 -12.27
C ALA A 30 -7.35 -6.15 -11.27
N ARG A 31 -7.70 -6.45 -10.01
CA ARG A 31 -7.85 -5.45 -8.95
C ARG A 31 -6.53 -4.76 -8.62
N ARG A 32 -5.44 -5.52 -8.43
CA ARG A 32 -4.09 -4.95 -8.19
C ARG A 32 -3.63 -4.10 -9.37
N THR A 33 -3.86 -4.58 -10.59
CA THR A 33 -3.54 -3.85 -11.82
C THR A 33 -4.30 -2.52 -11.90
N MET A 34 -5.61 -2.55 -11.66
CA MET A 34 -6.43 -1.33 -11.66
C MET A 34 -6.01 -0.37 -10.55
N THR A 35 -5.70 -0.89 -9.36
CA THR A 35 -5.22 -0.10 -8.22
C THR A 35 -3.92 0.64 -8.57
N ALA A 36 -2.95 -0.05 -9.17
CA ALA A 36 -1.70 0.57 -9.62
C ALA A 36 -1.94 1.67 -10.67
N GLN A 37 -2.80 1.43 -11.66
CA GLN A 37 -3.13 2.42 -12.69
C GLN A 37 -3.78 3.68 -12.11
N VAL A 38 -4.72 3.50 -11.18
CA VAL A 38 -5.38 4.61 -10.47
C VAL A 38 -4.37 5.37 -9.62
N TYR A 39 -3.48 4.65 -8.93
CA TYR A 39 -2.42 5.24 -8.10
C TYR A 39 -1.49 6.13 -8.93
N ASP A 40 -1.04 5.65 -10.10
CA ASP A 40 -0.15 6.41 -10.97
C ASP A 40 -0.77 7.73 -11.47
N ILE A 41 -2.09 7.77 -11.67
CA ILE A 41 -2.81 9.01 -12.00
C ILE A 41 -2.77 9.95 -10.81
N LEU A 42 -3.17 9.47 -9.62
CA LEU A 42 -3.26 10.28 -8.41
C LEU A 42 -1.90 10.80 -7.95
N LEU A 43 -0.85 9.98 -8.01
CA LEU A 43 0.50 10.39 -7.63
C LEU A 43 0.99 11.58 -8.45
N ARG A 44 0.70 11.59 -9.76
CA ARG A 44 1.03 12.72 -10.64
C ARG A 44 0.25 13.99 -10.25
N GLU A 45 -0.99 13.86 -9.82
CA GLU A 45 -1.82 14.98 -9.36
C GLU A 45 -1.35 15.49 -8.00
N TRP A 46 -1.11 14.61 -7.02
CA TRP A 46 -0.66 14.98 -5.68
C TRP A 46 0.67 15.72 -5.70
N LYS A 47 1.62 15.29 -6.53
CA LYS A 47 2.92 15.95 -6.68
C LYS A 47 2.84 17.36 -7.24
N GLN A 48 1.70 17.77 -7.81
CA GLN A 48 1.44 19.14 -8.25
C GLN A 48 0.80 20.01 -7.15
N ASP A 49 0.25 19.41 -6.08
CA ASP A 49 -0.29 20.17 -4.96
C ASP A 49 0.85 20.80 -4.15
N ARG A 50 0.74 22.11 -3.89
CA ARG A 50 1.74 22.87 -3.12
C ARG A 50 1.98 22.31 -1.71
N ARG A 51 0.99 21.61 -1.14
CA ARG A 51 0.99 21.04 0.21
C ARG A 51 1.66 19.66 0.26
N TYR A 52 2.05 19.13 -0.90
CA TYR A 52 2.71 17.83 -0.99
C TYR A 52 4.03 17.79 -0.21
N ARG A 53 4.79 18.90 -0.20
CA ARG A 53 6.12 19.06 0.43
C ARG A 53 6.11 19.03 1.98
N GLY A 54 5.43 18.06 2.56
CA GLY A 54 5.23 17.87 3.99
C GLY A 54 4.93 16.39 4.27
N GLY A 55 3.87 16.12 5.04
CA GLY A 55 3.52 14.75 5.42
C GLY A 55 3.30 13.80 4.24
N ALA A 56 2.77 14.30 3.12
CA ALA A 56 2.57 13.47 1.92
C ALA A 56 3.90 13.06 1.26
N GLU A 57 4.84 14.00 1.05
CA GLU A 57 6.18 13.69 0.55
C GLU A 57 6.93 12.74 1.49
N HIS A 58 6.85 12.97 2.80
CA HIS A 58 7.49 12.10 3.80
C HIS A 58 6.94 10.65 3.74
N LEU A 59 5.61 10.50 3.68
CA LEU A 59 4.99 9.18 3.57
C LEU A 59 5.37 8.49 2.25
N VAL A 60 5.14 9.17 1.12
CA VAL A 60 5.20 8.58 -0.22
C VAL A 60 6.63 8.43 -0.73
N ASP A 61 7.40 9.52 -0.71
CA ASP A 61 8.70 9.59 -1.39
C ASP A 61 9.88 9.22 -0.48
N GLU A 62 9.70 9.21 0.84
CA GLU A 62 10.77 8.85 1.77
C GLU A 62 10.55 7.46 2.39
N ILE A 63 9.42 7.26 3.08
CA ILE A 63 9.16 6.00 3.79
C ILE A 63 8.73 4.90 2.81
N HIS A 64 7.60 5.07 2.11
CA HIS A 64 7.02 4.03 1.27
C HIS A 64 7.88 3.72 0.05
N LEU A 65 8.54 4.74 -0.53
CA LEU A 65 9.47 4.53 -1.63
C LEU A 65 10.62 3.59 -1.27
N TRP A 66 11.17 3.71 -0.04
CA TRP A 66 12.24 2.84 0.42
C TRP A 66 11.81 1.37 0.50
N TYR A 67 10.62 1.10 1.04
CA TYR A 67 10.06 -0.24 1.08
C TYR A 67 9.80 -0.79 -0.32
N ARG A 68 9.16 0.00 -1.18
CA ARG A 68 8.84 -0.37 -2.56
C ARG A 68 10.10 -0.81 -3.32
N GLN A 69 11.12 0.06 -3.35
CA GLN A 69 12.37 -0.24 -4.05
C GLN A 69 13.14 -1.42 -3.44
N GLY A 70 13.15 -1.51 -2.10
CA GLY A 70 13.82 -2.58 -1.38
C GLY A 70 13.22 -3.94 -1.69
N PHE A 71 11.90 -4.10 -1.53
CA PHE A 71 11.22 -5.36 -1.76
C PHE A 71 11.14 -5.73 -3.25
N GLU A 72 10.96 -4.76 -4.16
CA GLU A 72 11.03 -5.03 -5.60
C GLU A 72 12.39 -5.58 -6.03
N SER A 73 13.48 -5.02 -5.49
CA SER A 73 14.83 -5.53 -5.75
C SER A 73 15.00 -6.96 -5.25
N LEU A 74 14.51 -7.27 -4.04
CA LEU A 74 14.55 -8.62 -3.48
C LEU A 74 13.68 -9.59 -4.29
N ALA A 75 12.47 -9.21 -4.68
CA ALA A 75 11.58 -10.05 -5.50
C ALA A 75 12.18 -10.32 -6.88
N LYS A 76 12.79 -9.32 -7.53
CA LYS A 76 13.49 -9.49 -8.81
C LYS A 76 14.66 -10.47 -8.69
N GLN A 77 15.46 -10.35 -7.63
CA GLN A 77 16.54 -11.28 -7.34
C GLN A 77 16.01 -12.69 -7.08
N ALA A 78 14.96 -12.81 -6.27
CA ALA A 78 14.31 -14.07 -5.96
C ALA A 78 13.78 -14.78 -7.21
N ARG A 79 13.10 -14.07 -8.11
CA ARG A 79 12.63 -14.59 -9.41
C ARG A 79 13.79 -15.09 -10.26
N SER A 80 14.85 -14.29 -10.40
CA SER A 80 16.01 -14.65 -11.25
C SER A 80 16.79 -15.86 -10.73
N ARG A 81 16.90 -16.02 -9.41
CA ARG A 81 17.67 -17.08 -8.75
C ARG A 81 16.83 -18.26 -8.30
N ARG A 82 15.49 -18.14 -8.35
CA ARG A 82 14.52 -19.05 -7.72
C ARG A 82 14.86 -19.33 -6.25
N LYS A 83 15.32 -18.31 -5.53
CA LYS A 83 15.81 -18.43 -4.16
C LYS A 83 15.70 -17.10 -3.42
N VAL A 84 15.28 -17.15 -2.15
CA VAL A 84 15.21 -15.98 -1.26
C VAL A 84 16.59 -15.62 -0.70
N ASP A 85 16.92 -14.32 -0.70
CA ASP A 85 18.01 -13.76 0.11
C ASP A 85 17.47 -13.44 1.52
N LEU A 86 17.41 -14.47 2.38
CA LEU A 86 16.85 -14.39 3.72
C LEU A 86 17.48 -13.28 4.60
N PRO A 87 18.82 -13.12 4.67
CA PRO A 87 19.42 -12.03 5.44
C PRO A 87 18.94 -10.64 5.01
N SER A 88 18.86 -10.38 3.71
CA SER A 88 18.40 -9.08 3.21
C SER A 88 16.91 -8.88 3.43
N PHE A 89 16.10 -9.93 3.24
CA PHE A 89 14.67 -9.91 3.54
C PHE A 89 14.41 -9.59 5.02
N ARG A 90 15.02 -10.34 5.96
CA ARG A 90 14.85 -10.14 7.41
C ARG A 90 15.17 -8.72 7.86
N ARG A 91 16.26 -8.15 7.33
CA ARG A 91 16.67 -6.78 7.67
C ARG A 91 15.63 -5.76 7.21
N LEU A 92 15.14 -5.88 5.98
CA LEU A 92 14.14 -4.97 5.44
C LEU A 92 12.79 -5.16 6.15
N ASN A 93 12.36 -6.40 6.33
CA ASN A 93 11.09 -6.75 6.96
C ASN A 93 11.03 -6.35 8.43
N GLY A 94 12.15 -6.41 9.17
CA GLY A 94 12.21 -5.92 10.55
C GLY A 94 11.87 -4.43 10.69
N ASN A 95 12.25 -3.61 9.69
CA ASN A 95 11.87 -2.19 9.67
C ASN A 95 10.40 -2.02 9.29
N LEU A 96 9.93 -2.79 8.31
CA LEU A 96 8.52 -2.79 7.89
C LEU A 96 7.59 -3.16 9.06
N HIS A 97 7.96 -4.15 9.88
CA HIS A 97 7.23 -4.50 11.11
C HIS A 97 7.12 -3.32 12.09
N HIS A 98 8.18 -2.55 12.26
CA HIS A 98 8.16 -1.39 13.14
C HIS A 98 7.21 -0.31 12.61
N HIS A 99 7.25 -0.08 11.29
CA HIS A 99 6.35 0.84 10.60
C HIS A 99 4.88 0.43 10.75
N HIS A 100 4.49 -0.79 10.35
CA HIS A 100 3.11 -1.26 10.52
C HIS A 100 2.68 -1.29 12.00
N SER A 101 3.60 -1.60 12.94
CA SER A 101 3.30 -1.54 14.37
C SER A 101 2.98 -0.13 14.86
N TYR A 102 3.66 0.89 14.33
CA TYR A 102 3.34 2.28 14.62
C TYR A 102 1.96 2.65 14.07
N GLU A 103 1.67 2.25 12.84
CA GLU A 103 0.38 2.53 12.19
C GLU A 103 -0.78 1.92 12.97
N ASP A 104 -0.72 0.62 13.25
CA ASP A 104 -1.76 -0.13 13.96
C ASP A 104 -2.02 0.43 15.37
N ARG A 105 -0.97 0.87 16.07
CA ARG A 105 -1.04 1.26 17.50
C ARG A 105 -1.25 2.74 17.74
N ALA A 106 -0.81 3.59 16.82
CA ALA A 106 -0.84 5.03 16.99
C ALA A 106 -1.62 5.73 15.89
N TRP A 107 -1.22 5.56 14.63
CA TRP A 107 -1.75 6.39 13.55
C TRP A 107 -3.18 6.00 13.12
N PHE A 108 -3.45 4.73 12.83
CA PHE A 108 -4.79 4.26 12.47
C PHE A 108 -5.83 4.56 13.56
N PRO A 109 -5.56 4.40 14.87
CA PRO A 109 -6.47 4.87 15.92
C PRO A 109 -6.81 6.36 15.85
N VAL A 110 -5.84 7.22 15.50
CA VAL A 110 -6.07 8.66 15.31
C VAL A 110 -6.97 8.88 14.09
N LEU A 111 -6.68 8.25 12.95
CA LEU A 111 -7.49 8.35 11.74
C LEU A 111 -8.94 7.89 11.96
N LYS A 112 -9.16 6.78 12.68
CA LYS A 112 -10.52 6.30 13.03
C LYS A 112 -11.34 7.26 13.89
N ARG A 113 -10.66 8.17 14.60
CA ARG A 113 -11.27 9.21 15.43
C ARG A 113 -11.54 10.48 14.62
N LEU A 114 -10.60 10.88 13.75
CA LEU A 114 -10.74 12.08 12.91
C LEU A 114 -11.70 11.84 11.74
N HIS A 115 -11.67 10.65 11.14
CA HIS A 115 -12.43 10.27 9.93
C HIS A 115 -13.16 8.92 10.15
N PRO A 116 -14.18 8.83 11.01
CA PRO A 116 -14.83 7.55 11.35
C PRO A 116 -15.36 6.74 10.17
N GLU A 117 -15.71 7.40 9.07
CA GLU A 117 -16.17 6.81 7.82
C GLU A 117 -15.11 5.93 7.13
N CYS A 118 -13.82 6.12 7.43
CA CYS A 118 -12.73 5.34 6.82
C CYS A 118 -12.46 4.00 7.52
N ARG A 119 -13.15 3.71 8.63
CA ARG A 119 -12.99 2.46 9.40
C ARG A 119 -13.04 1.19 8.53
N PRO A 120 -13.88 1.07 7.49
CA PRO A 120 -13.84 -0.10 6.61
C PRO A 120 -12.50 -0.24 5.89
N GLU A 121 -11.92 0.86 5.38
CA GLU A 121 -10.63 0.87 4.68
C GLU A 121 -9.48 0.52 5.61
N LEU A 122 -9.45 1.12 6.81
CA LEU A 122 -8.41 0.82 7.79
C LEU A 122 -8.44 -0.66 8.24
N LYS A 123 -9.62 -1.26 8.38
CA LYS A 123 -9.74 -2.71 8.67
C LYS A 123 -9.14 -3.59 7.58
N ILE A 124 -9.16 -3.12 6.34
CA ILE A 124 -8.56 -3.83 5.22
C ILE A 124 -7.03 -3.69 5.27
N LEU A 125 -6.50 -2.49 5.51
CA LEU A 125 -5.05 -2.29 5.69
C LEU A 125 -4.51 -3.14 6.86
N GLU A 126 -5.22 -3.19 7.99
CA GLU A 126 -4.87 -4.08 9.10
C GLU A 126 -4.90 -5.57 8.72
N LYS A 127 -5.80 -5.96 7.81
CA LYS A 127 -5.84 -7.33 7.27
C LYS A 127 -4.65 -7.59 6.35
N ASP A 128 -4.23 -6.59 5.58
CA ASP A 128 -3.06 -6.68 4.73
C ASP A 128 -1.79 -6.87 5.58
N HIS A 129 -1.64 -6.15 6.70
CA HIS A 129 -0.53 -6.37 7.65
C HIS A 129 -0.46 -7.82 8.12
N ARG A 130 -1.61 -8.41 8.52
CA ARG A 130 -1.66 -9.83 8.91
C ARG A 130 -1.30 -10.75 7.76
N LYS A 131 -1.73 -10.43 6.54
CA LYS A 131 -1.40 -11.24 5.36
C LYS A 131 0.10 -11.22 5.07
N LEU A 132 0.76 -10.08 5.23
CA LEU A 132 2.20 -9.97 5.08
C LEU A 132 2.95 -10.82 6.13
N VAL A 133 2.46 -10.89 7.37
CA VAL A 133 3.01 -11.79 8.41
C VAL A 133 2.85 -13.27 8.01
N GLU A 134 1.70 -13.66 7.43
CA GLU A 134 1.51 -15.03 6.93
C GLU A 134 2.48 -15.37 5.78
N LEU A 135 2.71 -14.41 4.88
CA LEU A 135 3.62 -14.58 3.74
C LEU A 135 5.07 -14.64 4.22
N GLU A 136 5.45 -13.78 5.16
CA GLU A 136 6.77 -13.79 5.80
C GLU A 136 7.14 -15.18 6.32
N ALA A 137 6.23 -15.86 7.02
CA ALA A 137 6.50 -17.21 7.54
C ALA A 137 6.95 -18.18 6.44
N LYS A 138 6.33 -18.10 5.25
CA LYS A 138 6.72 -18.92 4.08
C LYS A 138 8.03 -18.45 3.46
N VAL A 139 8.25 -17.14 3.39
CA VAL A 139 9.51 -16.56 2.92
C VAL A 139 10.67 -17.05 3.79
N GLU A 140 10.47 -17.10 5.11
CA GLU A 140 11.43 -17.60 6.10
C GLU A 140 11.79 -19.08 5.91
N ASP A 141 10.85 -19.88 5.40
CA ASP A 141 11.07 -21.27 4.97
C ASP A 141 11.79 -21.38 3.61
N GLY A 142 12.10 -20.25 2.98
CA GLY A 142 12.82 -20.16 1.70
C GLY A 142 11.92 -20.20 0.47
N ASP A 143 10.60 -20.07 0.62
CA ASP A 143 9.65 -20.01 -0.49
C ASP A 143 9.81 -18.70 -1.28
N PHE A 144 10.38 -18.81 -2.49
CA PHE A 144 10.60 -17.64 -3.33
C PHE A 144 9.32 -17.14 -4.02
N GLU A 145 8.31 -18.00 -4.22
CA GLU A 145 7.02 -17.57 -4.76
C GLU A 145 6.26 -16.77 -3.70
N ALA A 146 6.38 -17.18 -2.43
CA ALA A 146 5.87 -16.38 -1.31
C ALA A 146 6.58 -15.03 -1.19
N MET A 147 7.88 -14.93 -1.50
CA MET A 147 8.63 -13.66 -1.51
C MET A 147 8.12 -12.72 -2.60
N VAL A 148 7.80 -13.28 -3.76
CA VAL A 148 7.19 -12.55 -4.87
C VAL A 148 5.82 -12.04 -4.47
N GLU A 149 4.97 -12.90 -3.94
CA GLU A 149 3.62 -12.55 -3.50
C GLU A 149 3.64 -11.55 -2.33
N PHE A 150 4.61 -11.66 -1.41
CA PHE A 150 4.83 -10.66 -0.36
C PHE A 150 5.06 -9.27 -0.96
N CYS A 151 5.94 -9.18 -1.96
CA CYS A 151 6.23 -7.91 -2.63
C CYS A 151 5.00 -7.37 -3.36
N ASP A 152 4.31 -8.21 -4.14
CA ASP A 152 3.14 -7.80 -4.92
C ASP A 152 1.98 -7.34 -3.99
N HIS A 153 1.79 -8.02 -2.87
CA HIS A 153 0.80 -7.65 -1.84
C HIS A 153 1.19 -6.36 -1.10
N LEU A 154 2.47 -6.19 -0.74
CA LEU A 154 2.95 -4.96 -0.09
C LEU A 154 2.77 -3.75 -1.00
N VAL A 155 3.16 -3.85 -2.27
CA VAL A 155 3.01 -2.75 -3.25
C VAL A 155 1.56 -2.33 -3.40
N ASP A 156 0.63 -3.29 -3.48
CA ASP A 156 -0.81 -3.01 -3.53
C ASP A 156 -1.32 -2.37 -2.23
N HIS A 157 -0.86 -2.86 -1.08
CA HIS A 157 -1.18 -2.30 0.23
C HIS A 157 -0.74 -0.83 0.34
N LEU A 158 0.53 -0.51 0.04
CA LEU A 158 1.06 0.85 0.09
C LEU A 158 0.27 1.79 -0.85
N ASN A 159 -0.08 1.32 -2.06
CA ASN A 159 -0.90 2.11 -2.98
C ASN A 159 -2.26 2.46 -2.38
N ARG A 160 -2.93 1.50 -1.74
CA ARG A 160 -4.27 1.71 -1.13
C ARG A 160 -4.19 2.59 0.12
N GLU A 161 -3.16 2.43 0.92
CA GLU A 161 -2.89 3.28 2.07
C GLU A 161 -2.64 4.73 1.65
N GLU A 162 -1.78 4.96 0.67
CA GLU A 162 -1.49 6.30 0.18
C GLU A 162 -2.73 6.95 -0.47
N MET A 163 -3.53 6.18 -1.22
CA MET A 163 -4.83 6.65 -1.75
C MET A 163 -5.82 7.08 -0.67
N LEU A 164 -5.74 6.47 0.51
CA LEU A 164 -6.57 6.82 1.65
C LEU A 164 -6.01 8.05 2.38
N SER A 165 -4.72 8.05 2.66
CA SER A 165 -4.07 8.95 3.62
C SER A 165 -3.62 10.26 2.99
N VAL A 166 -3.07 10.24 1.77
CA VAL A 166 -2.54 11.45 1.11
C VAL A 166 -3.59 12.55 0.97
N PRO A 167 -4.86 12.30 0.57
CA PRO A 167 -5.88 13.34 0.54
C PRO A 167 -6.00 14.11 1.86
N TRP A 168 -6.01 13.43 3.00
CA TRP A 168 -6.08 14.08 4.31
C TRP A 168 -4.79 14.81 4.69
N LEU A 169 -3.63 14.31 4.26
CA LEU A 169 -2.36 15.01 4.48
C LEU A 169 -2.31 16.32 3.69
N LEU A 170 -2.79 16.31 2.45
CA LEU A 170 -2.94 17.52 1.66
C LEU A 170 -3.95 18.48 2.29
N GLU A 171 -5.04 17.97 2.86
CA GLU A 171 -6.04 18.78 3.57
C GLU A 171 -5.58 19.27 4.97
N GLY A 172 -4.48 18.73 5.51
CA GLY A 172 -4.01 19.03 6.87
C GLY A 172 -4.82 18.33 7.97
N THR A 173 -5.60 17.31 7.63
CA THR A 173 -6.47 16.54 8.53
C THR A 173 -5.97 15.12 8.78
N GLY A 174 -4.84 14.73 8.17
CA GLY A 174 -4.30 13.37 8.22
C GLY A 174 -3.46 13.00 9.45
N GLY A 175 -3.04 13.99 10.25
CA GLY A 175 -2.28 13.80 11.50
C GLY A 175 -1.11 12.83 11.36
N LEU A 176 0.01 13.29 10.81
CA LEU A 176 1.26 12.55 10.68
C LEU A 176 2.39 13.28 11.41
#